data_AF-A0A3N5I1U3-F1
#
_entry.id   AF-A0A3N5I1U3-F1
#
_cell.length_a   1.000
_cell.length_b   1.000
_cell.length_c   1.000
_cell.angle_alpha   90.00
_cell.angle_beta   90.00
_cell.angle_gamma   90.00
#
_symmetry.space_group_name_H-M   'P 1'
#
loop_
_entity.id
_entity.type
_entity.pdbx_description
1 polymer ?
#
loop_
_entity_poly.entity_id
_entity_poly.type
_entity_poly.pdbx_seq_one_letter_code
_entity_poly.pdbx_strand_id
1 'polypeptide(L)'
;HPERFPLEVTRAPLELLLRIPGIGPKSARTIVQTRRHTVMRDLGDLRRLGVDTVRAGFYLTLRGRRLAAAPAPHQLRLFAPGEHLTQAPFRTPVPPCAYR
;
A
#
# COMPACT_ATOMS: atom_id res chain seq x y z
N HIS A 1 -0.07 1.99 15.65
CA HIS A 1 0.53 3.34 15.56
C HIS A 1 0.33 3.98 14.17
N PRO A 2 -0.90 4.36 13.81
CA PRO A 2 -1.18 5.12 12.58
C PRO A 2 -0.78 6.61 12.67
N GLU A 3 -0.58 7.13 13.88
CA GLU A 3 -0.32 8.57 14.16
C GLU A 3 0.99 9.11 13.57
N ARG A 4 1.92 8.24 13.16
CA ARG A 4 3.22 8.64 12.61
C ARG A 4 3.23 8.81 11.09
N PHE A 5 2.11 8.57 10.41
CA PHE A 5 2.02 8.67 8.96
C PHE A 5 1.34 9.98 8.53
N PRO A 6 1.77 10.56 7.40
CA PRO A 6 2.76 10.06 6.45
C PRO A 6 4.22 10.34 6.88
N LEU A 7 5.14 9.46 6.46
CA LEU A 7 6.56 9.54 6.75
C LEU A 7 7.36 10.07 5.56
N GLU A 8 8.29 10.97 5.85
CA GLU A 8 9.18 11.54 4.84
C GLU A 8 10.30 10.57 4.45
N VAL A 9 10.31 10.07 3.21
CA VAL A 9 11.26 9.05 2.74
C VAL A 9 12.72 9.48 2.94
N THR A 10 13.01 10.76 2.70
CA THR A 10 14.37 11.30 2.82
C THR A 10 14.89 11.30 4.26
N ARG A 11 14.02 11.31 5.27
CA ARG A 11 14.40 11.41 6.69
C ARG A 11 14.04 10.19 7.52
N ALA A 12 13.06 9.39 7.11
CA ALA A 12 12.52 8.30 7.90
C ALA A 12 13.61 7.29 8.33
N PRO A 13 13.67 6.89 9.60
CA PRO A 13 14.58 5.84 10.05
C PRO A 13 14.19 4.48 9.45
N LEU A 14 15.16 3.57 9.33
CA LEU A 14 14.99 2.24 8.75
C LEU A 14 13.85 1.46 9.42
N GLU A 15 13.77 1.52 10.74
CA GLU A 15 12.77 0.82 11.55
C GLU A 15 11.33 1.25 11.22
N LEU A 16 11.13 2.52 10.86
CA LEU A 16 9.81 3.00 10.47
C LEU A 16 9.47 2.63 9.03
N LEU A 17 10.45 2.63 8.12
CA LEU A 17 10.26 2.16 6.75
C LEU A 17 9.83 0.69 6.71
N LEU A 18 10.38 -0.16 7.58
CA LEU A 18 10.01 -1.57 7.70
C LEU A 18 8.57 -1.82 8.17
N ARG A 19 7.92 -0.82 8.78
CA ARG A 19 6.52 -0.92 9.23
C ARG A 19 5.52 -0.58 8.14
N ILE A 20 5.97 -0.03 7.01
CA ILE A 20 5.10 0.41 5.92
C ILE A 20 4.71 -0.78 5.05
N PRO A 21 3.42 -1.00 4.78
CA PRO A 21 2.99 -2.04 3.85
C PRO A 21 3.54 -1.76 2.45
N GLY A 22 4.15 -2.77 1.84
CA GLY A 22 4.78 -2.64 0.52
C GLY A 22 6.25 -2.24 0.53
N ILE A 23 6.87 -2.03 1.71
CA ILE A 23 8.33 -1.84 1.84
C ILE A 23 8.94 -3.05 2.54
N GLY A 24 9.75 -3.81 1.81
CA GLY A 24 10.54 -4.91 2.37
C GLY A 24 11.89 -4.47 2.95
N PRO A 25 12.61 -5.35 3.66
CA PRO A 25 13.91 -5.04 4.25
C PRO A 25 14.98 -4.67 3.24
N LYS A 26 14.96 -5.28 2.04
CA LYS A 26 15.85 -4.92 0.94
C LYS A 26 15.57 -3.48 0.48
N SER A 27 14.33 -3.18 0.10
CA SER A 27 13.92 -1.86 -0.36
C SER A 27 14.15 -0.77 0.70
N ALA A 28 13.88 -1.05 1.98
CA ALA A 28 14.11 -0.12 3.08
C ALA A 28 15.61 0.25 3.24
N ARG A 29 16.50 -0.75 3.17
CA ARG A 29 17.96 -0.52 3.20
C ARG A 29 18.41 0.26 1.98
N THR A 30 17.92 -0.11 0.80
CA THR A 30 18.20 0.60 -0.46
C THR A 30 17.79 2.07 -0.38
N ILE A 31 16.59 2.38 0.12
CA ILE A 31 16.13 3.77 0.34
C ILE A 31 17.11 4.55 1.22
N VAL A 32 17.50 3.98 2.36
CA VAL A 32 18.41 4.63 3.33
C VAL A 32 19.80 4.87 2.74
N GLN A 33 20.28 3.97 1.88
CA GLN A 33 21.53 4.13 1.16
C GLN A 33 21.40 5.17 0.03
N THR A 34 20.42 5.01 -0.86
CA THR A 34 20.22 5.85 -2.04
C THR A 34 19.99 7.31 -1.68
N ARG A 35 19.22 7.61 -0.63
CA ARG A 35 18.95 9.01 -0.23
C ARG A 35 20.19 9.79 0.20
N ARG A 36 21.32 9.12 0.48
CA ARG A 36 22.61 9.78 0.77
C ARG A 36 23.29 10.29 -0.50
N HIS A 37 23.02 9.66 -1.64
CA HIS A 37 23.74 9.90 -2.90
C HIS A 37 22.84 10.45 -4.01
N THR A 38 21.52 10.31 -3.89
CA THR A 38 20.57 10.61 -4.97
C THR A 38 19.31 11.26 -4.40
N VAL A 39 18.83 12.26 -5.13
CA VAL A 39 17.55 12.90 -4.85
C VAL A 39 16.44 12.12 -5.56
N MET A 40 15.59 11.47 -4.78
CA MET A 40 14.33 10.90 -5.26
C MET A 40 13.39 12.05 -5.60
N ARG A 41 12.84 12.07 -6.82
CA ARG A 41 11.95 13.13 -7.30
C ARG A 41 10.50 12.69 -7.35
N ASP A 42 10.27 11.46 -7.79
CA ASP A 42 8.94 10.96 -8.10
C ASP A 42 8.72 9.51 -7.64
N LEU A 43 7.46 9.07 -7.70
CA LEU A 43 7.04 7.68 -7.44
C LEU A 43 7.80 6.66 -8.30
N GLY A 44 8.20 7.04 -9.52
CA GLY A 44 8.98 6.18 -10.42
C GLY A 44 10.33 5.78 -9.82
N ASP A 45 10.98 6.68 -9.09
CA ASP A 45 12.26 6.38 -8.43
C ASP A 45 12.06 5.35 -7.31
N LEU A 46 10.97 5.46 -6.55
CA LEU A 46 10.65 4.50 -5.49
C LEU A 46 10.33 3.11 -6.06
N ARG A 47 9.60 3.04 -7.18
CA ARG A 47 9.36 1.76 -7.88
C ARG A 47 10.66 1.09 -8.32
N ARG A 48 11.61 1.86 -8.87
CA ARG A 48 12.93 1.34 -9.28
C ARG A 48 13.74 0.79 -8.11
N LEU A 49 13.54 1.31 -6.91
CA LEU A 49 14.18 0.84 -5.67
C LEU A 49 13.43 -0.34 -5.03
N GLY A 50 12.37 -0.84 -5.67
CA GLY A 50 11.60 -2.00 -5.22
C GLY A 50 10.56 -1.68 -4.15
N VAL A 51 10.07 -0.45 -4.08
CA VAL A 51 8.92 -0.08 -3.23
C VAL A 51 7.63 -0.37 -3.99
N ASP A 52 6.71 -1.08 -3.35
CA ASP A 52 5.34 -1.18 -3.85
C ASP A 52 4.62 0.13 -3.56
N THR A 53 4.63 1.02 -4.55
CA THR A 53 4.01 2.35 -4.45
C THR A 53 2.50 2.31 -4.31
N VAL A 54 1.83 1.23 -4.73
CA VAL A 54 0.37 1.14 -4.59
C VAL A 54 0.04 1.03 -3.11
N ARG A 55 0.69 0.11 -2.40
CA ARG A 55 0.48 -0.11 -0.97
C ARG A 55 1.13 0.97 -0.09
N ALA A 56 2.36 1.38 -0.44
CA ALA A 56 3.15 2.30 0.39
C ALA A 56 2.82 3.79 0.15
N GLY A 57 2.24 4.15 -1.00
CA GLY A 57 2.11 5.55 -1.42
C GLY A 57 1.35 6.45 -0.44
N PHE A 58 0.36 5.90 0.26
CA PHE A 58 -0.42 6.67 1.24
C PHE A 58 0.37 7.01 2.51
N TYR A 59 1.33 6.16 2.87
CA TYR A 59 2.13 6.28 4.10
C TYR A 59 3.38 7.12 3.93
N LEU A 60 3.68 7.57 2.70
CA LEU A 60 4.93 8.23 2.35
C LEU A 60 4.71 9.66 1.86
N THR A 61 5.64 10.53 2.25
CA THR A 61 5.84 11.84 1.63
C THR A 61 7.23 11.93 1.03
N LEU A 62 7.34 12.79 0.03
CA LEU A 62 8.58 13.16 -0.61
C LEU A 62 8.66 14.68 -0.70
N ARG A 63 9.60 15.26 0.06
CA ARG A 63 9.84 16.71 0.18
C ARG A 63 8.56 17.47 0.53
N GLY A 64 7.78 16.94 1.46
CA GLY A 64 6.51 17.53 1.90
C GLY A 64 5.33 17.31 0.95
N ARG A 65 5.51 16.59 -0.17
CA ARG A 65 4.40 16.19 -1.05
C ARG A 65 3.95 14.78 -0.70
N ARG A 66 2.65 14.58 -0.50
CA ARG A 66 2.07 13.24 -0.33
C ARG A 66 2.11 12.51 -1.67
N LEU A 67 2.48 11.23 -1.62
CA LEU A 67 2.61 10.41 -2.82
C LEU A 67 1.28 9.77 -3.26
N ALA A 68 0.35 9.57 -2.34
CA ALA A 68 -1.03 9.19 -2.65
C ALA A 68 -2.02 9.93 -1.73
N ALA A 69 -3.18 10.25 -2.28
CA ALA A 69 -4.27 10.92 -1.55
C ALA A 69 -5.04 9.97 -0.63
N ALA A 70 -5.19 8.70 -1.03
CA ALA A 70 -5.96 7.68 -0.33
C ALA A 70 -5.15 6.37 -0.17
N PRO A 71 -5.45 5.54 0.84
CA PRO A 71 -4.83 4.22 0.97
C PRO A 71 -5.23 3.31 -0.19
N ALA A 72 -4.39 2.31 -0.49
CA ALA A 72 -4.71 1.30 -1.48
C ALA A 72 -6.04 0.62 -1.13
N PRO A 73 -6.97 0.46 -2.10
CA PRO A 73 -8.18 -0.29 -1.86
C PRO A 73 -7.81 -1.73 -1.50
N HIS A 74 -8.22 -2.18 -0.33
CA HIS A 74 -8.20 -3.58 0.04
C HIS A 74 -9.64 -4.05 0.16
N GLN A 75 -9.97 -5.15 -0.51
CA GLN A 75 -11.31 -5.71 -0.43
C GLN A 75 -11.57 -6.16 1.01
N LEU A 76 -12.53 -5.50 1.66
CA LEU A 76 -13.05 -5.95 2.93
C LEU A 76 -13.84 -7.23 2.70
N ARG A 77 -13.56 -8.27 3.48
CA ARG A 77 -14.46 -9.42 3.56
C ARG A 77 -15.67 -8.95 4.36
N LEU A 78 -16.78 -8.73 3.65
CA LEU A 78 -18.04 -8.35 4.27
C LEU A 78 -18.64 -9.51 5.08
N PHE A 79 -18.30 -10.75 4.74
CA PHE A 79 -18.81 -11.98 5.35
C PHE A 79 -17.68 -12.91 5.79
N ALA A 80 -17.91 -13.70 6.84
CA ALA A 80 -17.00 -14.77 7.21
C ALA A 80 -16.95 -15.85 6.09
N PRO A 81 -15.90 -16.68 6.01
CA PRO A 81 -15.88 -17.81 5.08
C PRO A 81 -17.10 -18.72 5.29
N GLY A 82 -17.95 -18.86 4.27
CA GLY A 82 -19.20 -19.63 4.32
C GLY A 82 -20.46 -18.80 4.64
N GLU A 83 -20.30 -17.58 5.15
CA GLU A 83 -21.36 -16.60 5.21
C GLU A 83 -21.49 -15.92 3.86
N HIS A 84 -22.72 -15.86 3.36
CA HIS A 84 -23.09 -15.07 2.20
C HIS A 84 -24.31 -14.24 2.60
N LEU A 85 -24.58 -13.15 1.87
CA LEU A 85 -25.93 -12.60 1.88
C LEU A 85 -26.85 -13.77 1.52
N THR A 86 -27.63 -14.28 2.49
CA THR A 86 -28.79 -15.09 2.14
C THR A 86 -29.51 -14.25 1.11
N GLN A 87 -29.68 -14.81 -0.08
CA GLN A 87 -30.31 -14.11 -1.19
C GLN A 87 -31.76 -13.78 -0.79
N ALA A 88 -31.95 -12.71 -0.03
CA ALA A 88 -33.23 -12.04 0.10
C ALA A 88 -33.57 -11.50 -1.31
N PRO A 89 -34.85 -11.46 -1.66
CA PRO A 89 -35.47 -12.25 -2.71
C PRO A 89 -35.26 -11.62 -4.10
N PHE A 90 -34.02 -11.32 -4.47
CA PHE A 90 -33.75 -10.92 -5.85
C PHE A 90 -33.82 -12.19 -6.69
N ARG A 91 -35.00 -12.39 -7.31
CA ARG A 91 -35.33 -13.38 -8.35
C ARG A 91 -34.49 -13.18 -9.61
N THR A 92 -33.17 -13.05 -9.48
CA THR A 92 -32.28 -12.99 -10.63
C THR A 92 -31.67 -14.37 -10.80
N PRO A 93 -32.02 -15.11 -11.88
CA PRO A 93 -31.42 -16.40 -12.15
C PRO A 93 -29.93 -16.20 -12.43
N VAL A 94 -29.07 -16.58 -11.49
CA VAL A 94 -27.62 -16.60 -11.71
C VAL A 94 -27.31 -17.88 -12.50
N PRO A 95 -26.72 -17.79 -13.71
CA PRO A 95 -26.43 -18.96 -14.52
C PRO A 95 -25.40 -19.88 -13.83
N PRO A 96 -25.50 -21.21 -14.04
CA PRO A 96 -24.69 -22.22 -13.34
C PRO A 96 -23.17 -22.12 -13.59
N CYS A 97 -22.72 -21.28 -14.51
CA CYS A 97 -21.30 -21.03 -14.77
C CYS A 97 -20.60 -20.13 -13.74
N ALA A 98 -21.34 -19.50 -12.82
CA ALA A 98 -20.78 -18.55 -11.85
C ALA A 98 -20.14 -19.20 -10.60
N TYR A 99 -20.17 -20.53 -10.47
CA TYR A 99 -19.67 -21.27 -9.29
C TYR A 99 -18.33 -21.98 -9.49
N ARG A 100 -17.64 -21.78 -10.61
CA ARG A 100 -16.38 -22.47 -10.91
C ARG A 100 -15.15 -21.58 -10.71
#